data_AF-A0A449BAI6-F1
#
_entry.id   AF-A0A449BAI6-F1
#
_cell.length_a   1.000
_cell.length_b   1.000
_cell.length_c   1.000
_cell.angle_alpha   90.00
_cell.angle_beta   90.00
_cell.angle_gamma   90.00
#
_symmetry.space_group_name_H-M   'P 1'
#
loop_
_entity.id
_entity.type
_entity.pdbx_description
1 polymer ?
#
loop_
_entity_poly.entity_id
_entity_poly.type
_entity_poly.pdbx_seq_one_letter_code
_entity_poly.pdbx_strand_id
1 'polypeptide(L)'
;MKNSNIQIKEKTNQSLGVERERERERERERERERERERDNSTNSLSDRLIQYQQQVDVFSKNTLNSDQKELIKTILALLVESKGSTEYMLESVYQLLIQRIKVGLTFDEAPAAQVDAISYLKKNHKLSFGQDQNTNKNIFIIGENYDALKNLILIENEKDINGVGYDVIYIDPPYNTESSANDGNRIADDNEEVESGKFVYRDKFSRNGWLNLMKERLALAKQLLKDDGVIFVSIDDNEQAYLKILMDEIFGEQNFVANFIWQKKSDGTSGDAKSVRILSEYVLMYAKNAEQFQIKKDLRNLEDGSYTQQDEYVTTRGKYKIANLATNTLQYSPSMDYKIEIDGQVFIPGNDPDLYEQRVNGIVDTYDWAWRWSEENFWERYKNGSIVVKETGIYYKQYQYVDSDDKPYTRYKIRNNLILGTHGATGTAEFSKIFNKKKLFQYPKPVTLIAYLIDAHANKNARVLDFFSGSGTTGQAVLQQNRKDGGNRTYTIVTNNQNDIADRVTYERLYRICHGKGTKSESIDKWTEKTKPYQSNLSVFELQYRDVSITSDKTLDLLIKDVNQMLNEFGVETNWLTAERILTKLRSLKALDN
;
A
#
# COMPACT_ATOMS: atom_id res chain seq x y z
N MET A 1 -77.35 -75.24 -11.71
CA MET A 1 -76.49 -74.03 -11.69
C MET A 1 -76.99 -72.98 -10.69
N LYS A 2 -77.20 -73.32 -9.40
CA LYS A 2 -77.58 -72.35 -8.34
C LYS A 2 -76.60 -72.30 -7.15
N ASN A 3 -75.71 -73.28 -7.01
CA ASN A 3 -74.69 -73.29 -5.94
C ASN A 3 -73.35 -72.63 -6.32
N SER A 4 -73.13 -72.29 -7.59
CA SER A 4 -71.88 -71.65 -8.05
C SER A 4 -71.86 -70.13 -7.88
N ASN A 5 -73.03 -69.47 -7.80
CA ASN A 5 -73.11 -67.99 -7.67
C ASN A 5 -73.03 -67.46 -6.23
N ILE A 6 -73.22 -68.32 -5.22
CA ILE A 6 -73.15 -67.91 -3.80
C ILE A 6 -71.69 -67.95 -3.32
N GLN A 7 -70.92 -68.98 -3.70
CA GLN A 7 -69.49 -69.07 -3.38
C GLN A 7 -68.61 -67.99 -4.04
N ILE A 8 -69.03 -67.44 -5.18
CA ILE A 8 -68.31 -66.35 -5.85
C ILE A 8 -68.56 -65.02 -5.13
N LYS A 9 -69.79 -64.73 -4.69
CA LYS A 9 -70.09 -63.47 -3.97
C LYS A 9 -69.44 -63.38 -2.58
N GLU A 10 -69.32 -64.48 -1.85
CA GLU A 10 -68.65 -64.49 -0.54
C GLU A 10 -67.12 -64.31 -0.65
N LYS A 11 -66.48 -64.93 -1.67
CA LYS A 11 -65.05 -64.74 -1.93
C LYS A 11 -64.72 -63.31 -2.39
N THR A 12 -65.58 -62.68 -3.19
CA THR A 12 -65.35 -61.29 -3.64
C THR A 12 -65.51 -60.29 -2.50
N ASN A 13 -66.47 -60.48 -1.58
CA ASN A 13 -66.62 -59.60 -0.41
C ASN A 13 -65.51 -59.78 0.64
N GLN A 14 -64.99 -60.99 0.85
CA GLN A 14 -63.80 -61.20 1.69
C GLN A 14 -62.53 -60.58 1.07
N SER A 15 -62.35 -60.69 -0.25
CA SER A 15 -61.23 -60.07 -0.97
C SER A 15 -61.26 -58.54 -0.88
N LEU A 16 -62.43 -57.93 -1.08
CA LEU A 16 -62.62 -56.47 -0.99
C LEU A 16 -62.45 -55.92 0.44
N GLY A 17 -62.79 -56.71 1.47
CA GLY A 17 -62.56 -56.35 2.87
C GLY A 17 -61.06 -56.32 3.22
N VAL A 18 -60.32 -57.35 2.81
CA VAL A 18 -58.87 -57.48 3.05
C VAL A 18 -58.08 -56.40 2.32
N GLU A 19 -58.51 -56.01 1.12
CA GLU A 19 -57.82 -54.98 0.33
C GLU A 19 -58.02 -53.57 0.89
N ARG A 20 -59.22 -53.24 1.39
CA ARG A 20 -59.48 -51.97 2.09
C ARG A 20 -58.72 -51.85 3.42
N GLU A 21 -58.50 -52.97 4.10
CA GLU A 21 -57.76 -52.99 5.36
C GLU A 21 -56.26 -52.79 5.13
N ARG A 22 -55.70 -53.41 4.08
CA ARG A 22 -54.31 -53.17 3.62
C ARG A 22 -54.07 -51.74 3.17
N GLU A 23 -55.05 -51.10 2.52
CA GLU A 23 -54.92 -49.72 2.07
C GLU A 23 -54.91 -48.73 3.25
N ARG A 24 -55.77 -48.94 4.26
CA ARG A 24 -55.77 -48.17 5.51
C ARG A 24 -54.48 -48.36 6.32
N GLU A 25 -53.90 -49.56 6.28
CA GLU A 25 -52.64 -49.84 6.97
C GLU A 25 -51.46 -49.13 6.31
N ARG A 26 -51.40 -49.11 4.97
CA ARG A 26 -50.42 -48.32 4.20
C ARG A 26 -50.55 -46.80 4.43
N GLU A 27 -51.78 -46.30 4.59
CA GLU A 27 -52.01 -44.88 4.84
C GLU A 27 -51.53 -44.47 6.25
N ARG A 28 -51.79 -45.31 7.27
CA ARG A 28 -51.26 -45.13 8.63
C ARG A 28 -49.73 -45.23 8.68
N GLU A 29 -49.14 -46.10 7.87
CA GLU A 29 -47.68 -46.26 7.79
C GLU A 29 -47.03 -45.01 7.18
N ARG A 30 -47.60 -44.45 6.11
CA ARG A 30 -47.17 -43.16 5.53
C ARG A 30 -47.35 -41.98 6.48
N GLU A 31 -48.40 -41.98 7.29
CA GLU A 31 -48.64 -40.94 8.29
C GLU A 31 -47.61 -41.00 9.41
N ARG A 32 -47.27 -42.19 9.90
CA ARG A 32 -46.19 -42.41 10.88
C ARG A 32 -44.81 -42.06 10.33
N GLU A 33 -44.56 -42.31 9.05
CA GLU A 33 -43.31 -41.97 8.38
C GLU A 33 -43.15 -40.44 8.27
N ARG A 34 -44.24 -39.73 7.90
CA ARG A 34 -44.28 -38.25 7.91
C ARG A 34 -44.13 -37.64 9.30
N GLU A 35 -44.68 -38.27 10.34
CA GLU A 35 -44.46 -37.84 11.73
C GLU A 35 -43.01 -38.01 12.16
N ARG A 36 -42.37 -39.15 11.84
CA ARG A 36 -40.95 -39.40 12.13
C ARG A 36 -40.02 -38.43 11.39
N GLU A 37 -40.31 -38.10 10.14
CA GLU A 37 -39.54 -37.10 9.37
C GLU A 37 -39.69 -35.68 9.94
N ARG A 38 -40.89 -35.31 10.43
CA ARG A 38 -41.11 -34.04 11.13
C ARG A 38 -40.34 -33.98 12.44
N ASP A 39 -40.42 -35.01 13.26
CA ASP A 39 -39.75 -35.06 14.56
C ASP A 39 -38.22 -34.98 14.42
N ASN A 40 -37.63 -35.65 13.42
CA ASN A 40 -36.20 -35.56 13.14
C ASN A 40 -35.76 -34.16 12.65
N SER A 41 -36.56 -33.51 11.81
CA SER A 41 -36.29 -32.15 11.33
C SER A 41 -36.40 -31.11 12.46
N THR A 42 -37.41 -31.24 13.31
CA THR A 42 -37.62 -30.36 14.47
C THR A 42 -36.52 -30.51 15.53
N ASN A 43 -36.01 -31.73 15.76
CA ASN A 43 -34.86 -31.94 16.64
C ASN A 43 -33.59 -31.27 16.09
N SER A 44 -33.32 -31.42 14.79
CA SER A 44 -32.16 -30.82 14.14
C SER A 44 -32.15 -29.28 14.20
N LEU A 45 -33.30 -28.64 13.99
CA LEU A 45 -33.47 -27.18 14.13
C LEU A 45 -33.26 -26.68 15.57
N SER A 46 -33.76 -27.43 16.55
CA SER A 46 -33.65 -27.08 17.97
C SER A 46 -32.21 -27.19 18.46
N ASP A 47 -31.47 -28.21 18.02
CA ASP A 47 -30.06 -28.39 18.33
C ASP A 47 -29.21 -27.25 17.74
N ARG A 48 -29.51 -26.85 16.49
CA ARG A 48 -28.84 -25.74 15.81
C ARG A 48 -29.11 -24.39 16.49
N LEU A 49 -30.34 -24.17 16.96
CA LEU A 49 -30.69 -22.98 17.73
C LEU A 49 -29.84 -22.86 19.00
N ILE A 50 -29.74 -23.96 19.77
CA ILE A 50 -28.93 -23.99 21.00
C ILE A 50 -27.46 -23.68 20.68
N GLN A 51 -26.92 -24.29 19.62
CA GLN A 51 -25.55 -24.02 19.18
C GLN A 51 -25.32 -22.54 18.86
N TYR A 52 -26.21 -21.91 18.11
CA TYR A 52 -26.08 -20.49 17.75
C TYR A 52 -26.26 -19.57 18.95
N GLN A 53 -27.20 -19.85 19.85
CA GLN A 53 -27.37 -19.07 21.09
C GLN A 53 -26.13 -19.13 21.99
N GLN A 54 -25.48 -20.29 22.08
CA GLN A 54 -24.20 -20.44 22.79
C GLN A 54 -23.08 -19.64 22.13
N GLN A 55 -23.00 -19.63 20.80
CA GLN A 55 -22.02 -18.81 20.08
C GLN A 55 -22.24 -17.31 20.31
N VAL A 56 -23.50 -16.85 20.37
CA VAL A 56 -23.85 -15.45 20.69
C VAL A 56 -23.32 -15.04 22.08
N ASP A 57 -23.36 -15.96 23.05
CA ASP A 57 -22.88 -15.69 24.41
C ASP A 57 -21.37 -15.45 24.49
N VAL A 58 -20.60 -16.15 23.66
CA VAL A 58 -19.13 -16.10 23.66
C VAL A 58 -18.58 -14.76 23.13
N PHE A 59 -19.36 -13.99 22.37
CA PHE A 59 -18.91 -12.68 21.88
C PHE A 59 -18.57 -11.71 23.02
N SER A 60 -17.53 -10.89 22.85
CA SER A 60 -17.15 -9.91 23.88
C SER A 60 -18.21 -8.80 24.01
N LYS A 61 -18.27 -8.10 25.16
CA LYS A 61 -19.16 -6.94 25.36
C LYS A 61 -18.86 -5.77 24.40
N ASN A 62 -17.63 -5.71 23.86
CA ASN A 62 -17.24 -4.72 22.85
C ASN A 62 -17.70 -5.12 21.44
N THR A 63 -18.15 -6.37 21.25
CA THR A 63 -18.64 -6.90 19.98
C THR A 63 -20.17 -6.88 19.92
N LEU A 64 -20.82 -7.43 20.96
CA LEU A 64 -22.27 -7.37 21.16
C LEU A 64 -22.53 -7.01 22.61
N ASN A 65 -23.26 -5.91 22.85
CA ASN A 65 -23.70 -5.56 24.20
C ASN A 65 -24.78 -6.55 24.68
N SER A 66 -25.14 -6.49 25.96
CA SER A 66 -26.09 -7.44 26.56
C SER A 66 -27.46 -7.43 25.87
N ASP A 67 -27.98 -6.25 25.53
CA ASP A 67 -29.29 -6.10 24.89
C ASP A 67 -29.29 -6.68 23.47
N GLN A 68 -28.22 -6.47 22.72
CA GLN A 68 -28.04 -7.03 21.38
C GLN A 68 -27.96 -8.56 21.42
N LYS A 69 -27.25 -9.13 22.40
CA LYS A 69 -27.19 -10.58 22.57
C LYS A 69 -28.56 -11.17 22.85
N GLU A 70 -29.33 -10.58 23.77
CA GLU A 70 -30.69 -11.04 24.05
C GLU A 70 -31.61 -10.90 22.84
N LEU A 71 -31.52 -9.78 22.12
CA LEU A 71 -32.32 -9.55 20.92
C LEU A 71 -32.03 -10.59 19.84
N ILE A 72 -30.75 -10.89 19.57
CA ILE A 72 -30.36 -11.90 18.58
C ILE A 72 -30.92 -13.28 18.99
N LYS A 73 -30.73 -13.68 20.25
CA LYS A 73 -31.27 -14.96 20.75
C LYS A 73 -32.79 -15.05 20.62
N THR A 74 -33.49 -13.94 20.87
CA THR A 74 -34.95 -13.84 20.74
C THR A 74 -35.38 -13.99 19.29
N ILE A 75 -34.72 -13.30 18.36
CA ILE A 75 -35.02 -13.41 16.93
C ILE A 75 -34.82 -14.84 16.42
N LEU A 76 -33.72 -15.50 16.82
CA LEU A 76 -33.46 -16.89 16.43
C LEU A 76 -34.50 -17.86 16.99
N ALA A 77 -34.94 -17.68 18.24
CA ALA A 77 -35.98 -18.51 18.85
C ALA A 77 -37.32 -18.35 18.14
N LEU A 78 -37.76 -17.09 17.91
CA LEU A 78 -38.98 -16.78 17.18
C LEU A 78 -38.96 -17.35 15.75
N LEU A 79 -37.79 -17.34 15.10
CA LEU A 79 -37.63 -17.93 13.79
C LEU A 79 -37.87 -19.44 13.82
N VAL A 80 -37.30 -20.17 14.77
CA VAL A 80 -37.52 -21.63 14.88
C VAL A 80 -38.98 -21.99 15.16
N GLU A 81 -39.69 -21.17 15.94
CA GLU A 81 -41.12 -21.35 16.22
C GLU A 81 -42.02 -21.07 15.01
N SER A 82 -41.50 -20.39 13.98
CA SER A 82 -42.29 -19.99 12.81
C SER A 82 -42.53 -21.15 11.84
N LYS A 83 -43.76 -21.27 11.33
CA LYS A 83 -44.12 -22.35 10.39
C LYS A 83 -43.35 -22.23 9.08
N GLY A 84 -42.69 -23.31 8.66
CA GLY A 84 -41.94 -23.37 7.41
C GLY A 84 -40.47 -22.96 7.55
N SER A 85 -40.01 -22.68 8.77
CA SER A 85 -38.59 -22.45 9.03
C SER A 85 -37.75 -23.65 8.65
N THR A 86 -36.64 -23.35 8.00
CA THR A 86 -35.63 -24.33 7.60
C THR A 86 -34.31 -24.01 8.28
N GLU A 87 -33.46 -25.02 8.36
CA GLU A 87 -32.10 -24.88 8.86
C GLU A 87 -31.30 -23.81 8.11
N TYR A 88 -31.49 -23.71 6.79
CA TYR A 88 -30.90 -22.69 5.94
C TYR A 88 -31.34 -21.27 6.32
N MET A 89 -32.64 -21.08 6.60
CA MET A 89 -33.16 -19.78 7.07
C MET A 89 -32.58 -19.41 8.42
N LEU A 90 -32.51 -20.36 9.35
CA LEU A 90 -31.93 -20.14 10.67
C LEU A 90 -30.45 -19.74 10.59
N GLU A 91 -29.68 -20.43 9.75
CA GLU A 91 -28.28 -20.09 9.48
C GLU A 91 -28.14 -18.72 8.83
N SER A 92 -28.95 -18.41 7.81
CA SER A 92 -28.88 -17.13 7.09
C SER A 92 -29.18 -15.95 8.01
N VAL A 93 -30.22 -16.07 8.85
CA VAL A 93 -30.58 -15.03 9.82
C VAL A 93 -29.54 -14.93 10.92
N TYR A 94 -29.00 -16.04 11.41
CA TYR A 94 -27.89 -16.02 12.35
C TYR A 94 -26.70 -15.24 11.78
N GLN A 95 -26.24 -15.58 10.57
CA GLN A 95 -25.12 -14.91 9.89
C GLN A 95 -25.37 -13.42 9.70
N LEU A 96 -26.59 -13.02 9.33
CA LEU A 96 -26.99 -11.61 9.21
C LEU A 96 -26.91 -10.88 10.56
N LEU A 97 -27.38 -11.51 11.64
CA LEU A 97 -27.46 -10.91 12.97
C LEU A 97 -26.09 -10.79 13.65
N ILE A 98 -25.18 -11.75 13.42
CA ILE A 98 -23.81 -11.68 13.92
C ILE A 98 -22.89 -10.87 12.98
N GLN A 99 -23.41 -10.41 11.84
CA GLN A 99 -22.65 -9.60 10.90
C GLN A 99 -22.18 -8.34 11.63
N ARG A 100 -20.87 -8.21 11.77
CA ARG A 100 -20.24 -7.13 12.52
C ARG A 100 -20.67 -5.79 11.93
N ILE A 101 -21.31 -4.93 12.72
CA ILE A 101 -21.27 -3.49 12.44
C ILE A 101 -19.82 -3.08 12.67
N LYS A 102 -19.04 -2.95 11.59
CA LYS A 102 -17.69 -2.37 11.67
C LYS A 102 -17.86 -0.96 12.24
N VAL A 103 -17.49 -0.77 13.51
CA VAL A 103 -17.49 0.54 14.15
C VAL A 103 -16.24 1.27 13.63
N GLY A 104 -16.41 2.26 12.75
CA GLY A 104 -15.33 2.96 12.04
C GLY A 104 -15.74 3.39 10.63
N LEU A 105 -14.79 3.89 9.83
CA LEU A 105 -15.01 4.12 8.39
C LEU A 105 -15.23 2.77 7.69
N THR A 106 -16.41 2.58 7.12
CA THR A 106 -16.75 1.40 6.31
C THR A 106 -16.64 1.75 4.84
N PHE A 107 -15.89 0.93 4.10
CA PHE A 107 -15.78 1.05 2.64
C PHE A 107 -16.66 -0.03 2.01
N ASP A 108 -17.69 0.38 1.27
CA ASP A 108 -18.58 -0.53 0.55
C ASP A 108 -17.78 -1.37 -0.44
N GLU A 109 -18.02 -2.68 -0.51
CA GLU A 109 -17.38 -3.47 -1.57
C GLU A 109 -18.04 -3.15 -2.91
N ALA A 110 -17.22 -2.87 -3.93
CA ALA A 110 -17.72 -2.69 -5.27
C ALA A 110 -18.40 -4.00 -5.74
N PRO A 111 -19.60 -3.93 -6.37
CA PRO A 111 -20.24 -5.11 -6.94
C PRO A 111 -19.28 -5.78 -7.92
N ALA A 112 -19.11 -7.10 -7.80
CA ALA A 112 -18.29 -7.84 -8.74
C ALA A 112 -18.93 -7.79 -10.14
N ALA A 113 -18.19 -7.26 -11.12
CA ALA A 113 -18.58 -7.31 -12.51
C ALA A 113 -18.40 -8.73 -13.05
N GLN A 114 -19.46 -9.32 -13.60
CA GLN A 114 -19.33 -10.61 -14.29
C GLN A 114 -18.68 -10.32 -15.64
N VAL A 115 -17.36 -10.51 -15.70
CA VAL A 115 -16.59 -10.31 -16.91
C VAL A 115 -16.07 -11.67 -17.35
N ASP A 116 -16.63 -12.19 -18.44
CA ASP A 116 -16.16 -13.41 -19.09
C ASP A 116 -14.94 -13.14 -19.97
N ALA A 117 -13.96 -12.40 -19.46
CA ALA A 117 -12.73 -12.09 -20.19
C ALA A 117 -11.51 -12.18 -19.28
N ILE A 118 -10.43 -12.72 -19.83
CA ILE A 118 -9.13 -12.82 -19.15
C ILE A 118 -8.17 -11.83 -19.80
N SER A 119 -7.48 -11.04 -18.97
CA SER A 119 -6.47 -10.09 -19.41
C SER A 119 -5.06 -10.70 -19.37
N TYR A 120 -4.24 -10.36 -20.36
CA TYR A 120 -2.83 -10.78 -20.43
C TYR A 120 -1.94 -9.70 -21.05
N LEU A 121 -0.65 -9.71 -20.72
CA LEU A 121 0.33 -8.78 -21.29
C LEU A 121 0.95 -9.34 -22.55
N LYS A 122 0.95 -8.55 -23.62
CA LYS A 122 1.59 -8.89 -24.90
C LYS A 122 2.69 -7.88 -25.21
N LYS A 123 3.91 -8.34 -25.49
CA LYS A 123 5.00 -7.43 -25.85
C LYS A 123 4.74 -6.70 -27.17
N ASN A 124 4.91 -5.38 -27.13
CA ASN A 124 4.98 -4.55 -28.32
C ASN A 124 6.44 -4.43 -28.77
N HIS A 125 6.84 -5.28 -29.72
CA HIS A 125 8.20 -5.28 -30.28
C HIS A 125 8.56 -3.99 -31.04
N LYS A 126 7.56 -3.22 -31.54
CA LYS A 126 7.81 -1.98 -32.28
C LYS A 126 8.16 -0.82 -31.35
N LEU A 127 7.53 -0.78 -30.18
CA LEU A 127 7.80 0.24 -29.16
C LEU A 127 8.94 -0.17 -28.23
N SER A 128 9.26 -1.46 -28.14
CA SER A 128 10.40 -1.92 -27.35
C SER A 128 11.73 -1.52 -28.01
N PHE A 129 12.68 -1.04 -27.22
CA PHE A 129 14.03 -0.70 -27.67
C PHE A 129 15.10 -1.14 -26.66
N GLY A 130 16.30 -1.39 -27.15
CA GLY A 130 17.43 -1.80 -26.34
C GLY A 130 18.77 -1.36 -26.91
N GLN A 131 19.80 -1.41 -26.08
CA GLN A 131 21.20 -1.13 -26.37
C GLN A 131 22.02 -2.36 -25.93
N ASP A 132 22.95 -2.82 -26.77
CA ASP A 132 23.70 -4.06 -26.55
C ASP A 132 24.48 -4.12 -25.22
N GLN A 133 24.84 -2.95 -24.67
CA GLN A 133 25.64 -2.83 -23.44
C GLN A 133 24.81 -2.72 -22.14
N ASN A 134 23.48 -2.57 -22.23
CA ASN A 134 22.63 -2.42 -21.05
C ASN A 134 21.82 -3.70 -20.82
N THR A 135 21.96 -4.31 -19.64
CA THR A 135 21.24 -5.54 -19.28
C THR A 135 19.99 -5.28 -18.45
N ASN A 136 19.74 -4.04 -18.02
CA ASN A 136 18.60 -3.68 -17.19
C ASN A 136 17.30 -3.82 -17.99
N LYS A 137 16.36 -4.62 -17.45
CA LYS A 137 15.04 -4.85 -18.04
C LYS A 137 14.02 -3.87 -17.47
N ASN A 138 13.98 -2.64 -18.00
CA ASN A 138 12.90 -1.71 -17.66
C ASN A 138 11.65 -2.02 -18.47
N ILE A 139 10.50 -1.87 -17.84
CA ILE A 139 9.20 -2.29 -18.37
C ILE A 139 8.24 -1.10 -18.37
N PHE A 140 7.54 -0.94 -19.48
CA PHE A 140 6.38 -0.06 -19.60
C PHE A 140 5.17 -0.87 -20.04
N ILE A 141 4.09 -0.85 -19.25
CA ILE A 141 2.83 -1.50 -19.56
C ILE A 141 1.79 -0.44 -19.93
N ILE A 142 1.16 -0.63 -21.09
CA ILE A 142 0.05 0.18 -21.58
C ILE A 142 -1.24 -0.58 -21.28
N GLY A 143 -2.06 -0.06 -20.38
CA GLY A 143 -3.31 -0.73 -20.00
C GLY A 143 -3.93 -0.22 -18.72
N GLU A 144 -5.02 -0.89 -18.33
CA GLU A 144 -5.66 -0.69 -17.03
C GLU A 144 -4.71 -1.24 -15.94
N ASN A 145 -4.54 -0.48 -14.85
CA ASN A 145 -3.53 -0.78 -13.84
C ASN A 145 -3.90 -1.91 -12.88
N TYR A 146 -5.17 -2.08 -12.50
CA TYR A 146 -5.64 -3.23 -11.74
C TYR A 146 -5.36 -4.57 -12.46
N ASP A 147 -5.65 -4.66 -13.76
CA ASP A 147 -5.37 -5.85 -14.58
C ASP A 147 -3.87 -6.05 -14.84
N ALA A 148 -3.11 -4.97 -15.01
CA ALA A 148 -1.66 -5.05 -15.09
C ALA A 148 -1.04 -5.58 -13.78
N LEU A 149 -1.50 -5.10 -12.62
CA LEU A 149 -1.03 -5.57 -11.30
C LEU A 149 -1.31 -7.06 -11.10
N LYS A 150 -2.51 -7.50 -11.48
CA LYS A 150 -2.90 -8.93 -11.50
C LYS A 150 -1.94 -9.77 -12.34
N ASN A 151 -1.64 -9.34 -13.56
CA ASN A 151 -0.67 -10.01 -14.42
C ASN A 151 0.75 -10.01 -13.83
N LEU A 152 1.17 -8.90 -13.21
CA LEU A 152 2.46 -8.84 -12.52
C LEU A 152 2.51 -9.80 -11.33
N ILE A 153 1.43 -9.95 -10.55
CA ILE A 153 1.37 -10.92 -9.44
C ILE A 153 1.56 -12.34 -9.98
N LEU A 154 0.87 -12.68 -11.07
CA LEU A 154 1.05 -13.97 -11.73
C LEU A 154 2.52 -14.18 -12.10
N ILE A 155 3.12 -13.24 -12.84
CA ILE A 155 4.51 -13.30 -13.29
C ILE A 155 5.47 -13.43 -12.11
N GLU A 156 5.30 -12.63 -11.07
CA GLU A 156 6.16 -12.64 -9.89
C GLU A 156 6.07 -13.96 -9.12
N ASN A 157 4.87 -14.53 -8.98
CA ASN A 157 4.66 -15.81 -8.30
C ASN A 157 5.30 -17.00 -9.03
N GLU A 158 5.52 -16.91 -10.34
CA GLU A 158 6.18 -17.98 -11.12
C GLU A 158 7.70 -17.80 -11.21
N LYS A 159 8.27 -16.68 -10.75
CA LYS A 159 9.73 -16.50 -10.76
C LYS A 159 10.35 -17.35 -9.66
N ASP A 160 11.13 -18.36 -10.04
CA ASP A 160 12.02 -19.14 -9.15
C ASP A 160 13.25 -18.31 -8.72
N ILE A 161 13.02 -17.19 -8.05
CA ILE A 161 14.08 -16.28 -7.56
C ILE A 161 13.81 -15.92 -6.10
N ASN A 162 14.84 -16.04 -5.26
CA ASN A 162 14.81 -15.50 -3.90
C ASN A 162 14.59 -13.98 -3.93
N GLY A 163 13.48 -13.49 -3.37
CA GLY A 163 13.13 -12.06 -3.32
C GLY A 163 12.11 -11.60 -4.37
N VAL A 164 10.97 -12.30 -4.44
CA VAL A 164 9.83 -11.97 -5.29
C VAL A 164 9.25 -10.60 -4.94
N GLY A 165 8.88 -9.80 -5.95
CA GLY A 165 8.28 -8.49 -5.77
C GLY A 165 9.22 -7.30 -5.94
N TYR A 166 8.71 -6.13 -5.55
CA TYR A 166 9.30 -4.81 -5.74
C TYR A 166 9.80 -4.24 -4.41
N ASP A 167 10.96 -3.59 -4.46
CA ASP A 167 11.58 -2.93 -3.31
C ASP A 167 10.88 -1.58 -3.01
N VAL A 168 10.44 -0.89 -4.07
CA VAL A 168 9.78 0.42 -3.95
C VAL A 168 8.56 0.48 -4.87
N ILE A 169 7.43 0.92 -4.32
CA ILE A 169 6.27 1.35 -5.10
C ILE A 169 6.11 2.86 -4.91
N TYR A 170 5.93 3.60 -5.99
CA TYR A 170 5.49 5.00 -5.94
C TYR A 170 4.23 5.14 -6.79
N ILE A 171 3.21 5.80 -6.27
CA ILE A 171 2.02 6.13 -7.06
C ILE A 171 1.56 7.57 -6.83
N ASP A 172 0.99 8.13 -7.90
CA ASP A 172 0.36 9.45 -7.92
C ASP A 172 -1.09 9.31 -8.44
N PRO A 173 -2.01 8.77 -7.61
CA PRO A 173 -3.40 8.55 -8.01
C PRO A 173 -4.12 9.88 -8.29
N PRO A 174 -5.29 9.87 -8.97
CA PRO A 174 -6.10 11.08 -9.12
C PRO A 174 -6.56 11.62 -7.75
N TYR A 175 -6.53 12.94 -7.54
CA TYR A 175 -6.79 13.55 -6.22
C TYR A 175 -8.27 13.90 -5.97
N ASN A 176 -9.17 13.53 -6.88
CA ASN A 176 -10.63 13.75 -6.74
C ASN A 176 -11.04 15.22 -6.47
N THR A 177 -10.39 16.20 -7.10
CA THR A 177 -10.61 17.63 -6.80
C THR A 177 -11.81 18.24 -7.53
N GLU A 178 -12.40 19.31 -6.98
CA GLU A 178 -13.55 19.99 -7.60
C GLU A 178 -13.22 20.68 -8.93
N SER A 179 -11.97 21.06 -9.19
CA SER A 179 -11.54 21.66 -10.47
C SER A 179 -11.73 20.72 -11.66
N SER A 180 -11.81 19.41 -11.43
CA SER A 180 -12.12 18.39 -12.42
C SER A 180 -13.58 18.44 -12.91
N ALA A 181 -14.46 19.20 -12.25
CA ALA A 181 -15.88 19.29 -12.60
C ALA A 181 -16.14 19.99 -13.94
N ASN A 182 -15.22 20.87 -14.38
CA ASN A 182 -15.36 21.62 -15.63
C ASN A 182 -14.79 20.88 -16.86
N ASP A 183 -14.17 19.71 -16.68
CA ASP A 183 -13.63 18.88 -17.76
C ASP A 183 -14.69 17.95 -18.39
N GLY A 184 -15.98 18.24 -18.19
CA GLY A 184 -17.10 17.50 -18.78
C GLY A 184 -17.54 16.25 -18.00
N ASN A 185 -17.00 16.03 -16.80
CA ASN A 185 -17.33 14.89 -15.95
C ASN A 185 -18.52 15.21 -15.01
N ARG A 186 -19.66 14.56 -15.26
CA ARG A 186 -20.82 14.62 -14.36
C ARG A 186 -20.47 13.97 -13.00
N ILE A 187 -20.84 14.65 -11.92
CA ILE A 187 -20.90 14.06 -10.57
C ILE A 187 -21.87 12.88 -10.66
N ALA A 188 -21.45 11.69 -10.27
CA ALA A 188 -22.38 10.60 -10.05
C ALA A 188 -23.26 11.02 -8.85
N ASP A 189 -24.56 11.15 -9.09
CA ASP A 189 -25.53 11.13 -8.00
C ASP A 189 -25.36 9.75 -7.33
N ASP A 190 -25.29 9.70 -6.00
CA ASP A 190 -25.11 8.45 -5.25
C ASP A 190 -26.26 7.43 -5.50
N ASN A 191 -27.26 7.82 -6.30
CA ASN A 191 -28.43 7.06 -6.72
C ASN A 191 -28.33 6.46 -8.15
N GLU A 192 -27.26 6.69 -8.92
CA GLU A 192 -27.09 6.02 -10.22
C GLU A 192 -26.42 4.65 -10.04
N GLU A 193 -27.13 3.57 -10.37
CA GLU A 193 -26.58 2.20 -10.43
C GLU A 193 -25.32 2.18 -11.31
N VAL A 194 -24.16 1.99 -10.69
CA VAL A 194 -22.89 1.89 -11.40
C VAL A 194 -22.81 0.50 -12.03
N GLU A 195 -23.19 0.40 -13.31
CA GLU A 195 -22.98 -0.82 -14.10
C GLU A 195 -21.50 -1.22 -14.09
N SER A 196 -21.28 -2.48 -13.74
CA SER A 196 -20.00 -3.09 -13.40
C SER A 196 -19.01 -3.19 -14.59
N GLY A 197 -19.48 -2.98 -15.82
CA GLY A 197 -18.68 -3.02 -17.06
C GLY A 197 -18.06 -1.69 -17.51
N LYS A 198 -18.23 -0.58 -16.76
CA LYS A 198 -17.76 0.76 -17.16
C LYS A 198 -17.10 1.55 -16.02
N PHE A 199 -16.07 1.00 -15.40
CA PHE A 199 -15.09 1.81 -14.66
C PHE A 199 -14.15 2.53 -15.65
N VAL A 200 -14.75 3.42 -16.46
CA VAL A 200 -14.01 4.43 -17.22
C VAL A 200 -13.37 5.36 -16.19
N TYR A 201 -12.07 5.64 -16.33
CA TYR A 201 -11.34 6.65 -15.54
C TYR A 201 -12.16 7.96 -15.48
N ARG A 202 -12.71 8.28 -14.30
CA ARG A 202 -13.42 9.52 -14.03
C ARG A 202 -12.50 10.36 -13.15
N ASP A 203 -12.29 11.64 -13.45
CA ASP A 203 -11.46 12.52 -12.59
C ASP A 203 -12.22 13.00 -11.33
N LYS A 204 -13.51 12.66 -11.24
CA LYS A 204 -14.34 12.84 -10.05
C LYS A 204 -15.09 11.55 -9.76
N PHE A 205 -14.79 10.95 -8.62
CA PHE A 205 -15.52 9.82 -8.05
C PHE A 205 -16.32 10.33 -6.85
N SER A 206 -17.43 9.65 -6.51
CA SER A 206 -17.89 9.73 -5.13
C SER A 206 -16.74 9.25 -4.23
N ARG A 207 -16.67 9.74 -2.99
CA ARG A 207 -15.60 9.33 -2.07
C ARG A 207 -15.52 7.80 -1.96
N ASN A 208 -16.66 7.13 -1.90
CA ASN A 208 -16.74 5.66 -1.89
C ASN A 208 -16.18 5.05 -3.18
N GLY A 209 -16.51 5.61 -4.35
CA GLY A 209 -15.96 5.16 -5.63
C GLY A 209 -14.42 5.29 -5.71
N TRP A 210 -13.86 6.41 -5.21
CA TRP A 210 -12.41 6.62 -5.16
C TRP A 210 -11.72 5.62 -4.23
N LEU A 211 -12.28 5.44 -3.03
CA LEU A 211 -11.75 4.53 -2.02
C LEU A 211 -11.80 3.08 -2.50
N ASN A 212 -12.84 2.68 -3.22
CA ASN A 212 -12.94 1.34 -3.81
C ASN A 212 -11.87 1.12 -4.88
N LEU A 213 -11.70 2.09 -5.79
CA LEU A 213 -10.64 2.07 -6.79
C LEU A 213 -9.26 1.90 -6.15
N MET A 214 -8.99 2.66 -5.09
CA MET A 214 -7.71 2.60 -4.37
C MET A 214 -7.55 1.31 -3.57
N LYS A 215 -8.59 0.83 -2.88
CA LYS A 215 -8.58 -0.37 -2.03
C LYS A 215 -8.13 -1.58 -2.83
N GLU A 216 -8.75 -1.80 -3.99
CA GLU A 216 -8.44 -2.93 -4.87
C GLU A 216 -6.98 -2.91 -5.34
N ARG A 217 -6.47 -1.75 -5.74
CA ARG A 217 -5.11 -1.60 -6.27
C ARG A 217 -4.06 -1.67 -5.17
N LEU A 218 -4.31 -1.05 -4.01
CA LEU A 218 -3.40 -1.09 -2.86
C LEU A 218 -3.28 -2.50 -2.28
N ALA A 219 -4.36 -3.28 -2.29
CA ALA A 219 -4.32 -4.69 -1.88
C ALA A 219 -3.41 -5.53 -2.79
N LEU A 220 -3.49 -5.32 -4.11
CA LEU A 220 -2.57 -5.98 -5.07
C LEU A 220 -1.14 -5.46 -4.93
N ALA A 221 -0.95 -4.15 -4.74
CA ALA A 221 0.36 -3.54 -4.53
C ALA A 221 1.07 -4.12 -3.29
N LYS A 222 0.35 -4.37 -2.18
CA LYS A 222 0.92 -5.03 -0.99
C LYS A 222 1.45 -6.42 -1.29
N GLN A 223 0.77 -7.19 -2.13
CA GLN A 223 1.23 -8.53 -2.56
C GLN A 223 2.50 -8.45 -3.42
N LEU A 224 2.64 -7.39 -4.21
CA LEU A 224 3.79 -7.15 -5.07
C LEU A 224 5.01 -6.56 -4.35
N LEU A 225 4.90 -6.12 -3.10
CA LEU A 225 6.06 -5.64 -2.33
C LEU A 225 6.87 -6.81 -1.77
N LYS A 226 8.19 -6.61 -1.70
CA LYS A 226 9.07 -7.41 -0.83
C LYS A 226 8.78 -7.13 0.64
N ASP A 227 9.23 -8.01 1.53
CA ASP A 227 8.99 -7.86 2.97
C ASP A 227 9.66 -6.61 3.57
N ASP A 228 10.84 -6.25 3.07
CA ASP A 228 11.52 -4.97 3.34
C ASP A 228 11.09 -3.83 2.41
N GLY A 229 10.10 -4.08 1.53
CA GLY A 229 9.65 -3.13 0.52
C GLY A 229 8.80 -1.99 1.09
N VAL A 230 8.79 -0.86 0.39
CA VAL A 230 8.04 0.34 0.78
C VAL A 230 7.15 0.88 -0.34
N ILE A 231 6.03 1.47 0.04
CA ILE A 231 5.12 2.19 -0.85
C ILE A 231 5.03 3.66 -0.46
N PHE A 232 5.04 4.52 -1.47
CA PHE A 232 4.82 5.96 -1.39
C PHE A 232 3.57 6.33 -2.20
N VAL A 233 2.64 7.05 -1.58
CA VAL A 233 1.41 7.52 -2.23
C VAL A 233 1.29 9.03 -2.09
N SER A 234 1.41 9.74 -3.22
CA SER A 234 1.18 11.18 -3.25
C SER A 234 -0.32 11.49 -3.16
N ILE A 235 -0.69 12.51 -2.38
CA ILE A 235 -2.09 12.90 -2.18
C ILE A 235 -2.18 14.37 -1.74
N ASP A 236 -3.30 15.03 -2.04
CA ASP A 236 -3.64 16.34 -1.49
C ASP A 236 -4.54 16.22 -0.25
N ASP A 237 -4.99 17.35 0.29
CA ASP A 237 -5.82 17.43 1.49
C ASP A 237 -7.23 16.83 1.36
N ASN A 238 -7.75 16.63 0.13
CA ASN A 238 -9.13 16.19 -0.07
C ASN A 238 -9.35 14.74 0.39
N GLU A 239 -8.39 13.86 0.07
CA GLU A 239 -8.52 12.41 0.33
C GLU A 239 -7.44 11.87 1.29
N GLN A 240 -6.49 12.69 1.76
CA GLN A 240 -5.36 12.23 2.58
C GLN A 240 -5.79 11.45 3.83
N ALA A 241 -6.80 11.94 4.57
CA ALA A 241 -7.26 11.29 5.79
C ALA A 241 -7.91 9.93 5.51
N TYR A 242 -8.74 9.84 4.46
CA TYR A 242 -9.43 8.60 4.08
C TYR A 242 -8.45 7.58 3.51
N LEU A 243 -7.49 8.03 2.69
CA LEU A 243 -6.41 7.19 2.18
C LEU A 243 -5.55 6.63 3.32
N LYS A 244 -5.20 7.44 4.31
CA LYS A 244 -4.41 7.00 5.48
C LYS A 244 -5.12 5.84 6.21
N ILE A 245 -6.41 5.99 6.49
CA ILE A 245 -7.21 4.96 7.18
C ILE A 245 -7.35 3.71 6.31
N LEU A 246 -7.55 3.86 5.01
CA LEU A 246 -7.59 2.73 4.08
C LEU A 246 -6.25 1.98 4.04
N MET A 247 -5.12 2.71 4.03
CA MET A 247 -3.80 2.12 4.08
C MET A 247 -3.52 1.45 5.42
N ASP A 248 -4.04 1.95 6.55
CA ASP A 248 -3.98 1.27 7.84
C ASP A 248 -4.73 -0.08 7.81
N GLU A 249 -5.91 -0.16 7.18
CA GLU A 249 -6.63 -1.43 7.01
C GLU A 249 -5.87 -2.42 6.12
N ILE A 250 -5.24 -1.94 5.04
CA ILE A 250 -4.56 -2.81 4.07
C ILE A 250 -3.17 -3.24 4.56
N PHE A 251 -2.34 -2.30 5.01
CA PHE A 251 -0.94 -2.54 5.39
C PHE A 251 -0.76 -2.87 6.87
N GLY A 252 -1.70 -2.45 7.73
CA GLY A 252 -1.55 -2.46 9.19
C GLY A 252 -0.96 -1.14 9.68
N GLU A 253 -1.57 -0.56 10.71
CA GLU A 253 -1.15 0.73 11.29
C GLU A 253 0.32 0.70 11.76
N GLN A 254 0.77 -0.43 12.31
CA GLN A 254 2.14 -0.63 12.76
C GLN A 254 3.19 -0.53 11.63
N ASN A 255 2.75 -0.65 10.37
CA ASN A 255 3.60 -0.56 9.20
C ASN A 255 3.65 0.85 8.59
N PHE A 256 2.95 1.83 9.18
CA PHE A 256 3.09 3.23 8.82
C PHE A 256 4.48 3.75 9.19
N VAL A 257 5.18 4.36 8.23
CA VAL A 257 6.55 4.87 8.44
C VAL A 257 6.55 6.37 8.66
N ALA A 258 5.96 7.13 7.74
CA ALA A 258 5.94 8.59 7.81
C ALA A 258 4.88 9.21 6.89
N ASN A 259 4.44 10.42 7.23
CA ASN A 259 3.76 11.33 6.31
C ASN A 259 4.75 12.43 5.92
N PHE A 260 5.16 12.45 4.66
CA PHE A 260 6.00 13.53 4.13
C PHE A 260 5.14 14.71 3.73
N ILE A 261 5.55 15.92 4.13
CA ILE A 261 4.95 17.18 3.71
C ILE A 261 5.84 17.76 2.63
N TRP A 262 5.34 17.80 1.40
CA TRP A 262 6.08 18.30 0.24
C TRP A 262 5.64 19.72 -0.13
N GLN A 263 6.56 20.68 -0.10
CA GLN A 263 6.31 22.05 -0.53
C GLN A 263 6.21 22.14 -2.08
N LYS A 264 5.03 21.85 -2.63
CA LYS A 264 4.74 21.92 -4.07
C LYS A 264 4.86 23.33 -4.65
N LYS A 265 4.50 24.37 -3.90
CA LYS A 265 4.54 25.77 -4.34
C LYS A 265 5.54 26.58 -3.51
N SER A 266 6.26 27.49 -4.15
CA SER A 266 7.15 28.44 -3.46
C SER A 266 6.37 29.51 -2.67
N ASP A 267 6.99 30.11 -1.66
CA ASP A 267 6.37 31.04 -0.70
C ASP A 267 5.77 32.32 -1.32
N GLY A 268 6.20 32.68 -2.54
CA GLY A 268 5.65 33.81 -3.31
C GLY A 268 4.45 33.48 -4.21
N THR A 269 3.98 32.23 -4.23
CA THR A 269 2.87 31.77 -5.08
C THR A 269 1.53 31.81 -4.34
N SER A 270 0.41 31.94 -5.05
CA SER A 270 -0.94 31.98 -4.48
C SER A 270 -1.22 33.22 -3.62
N GLY A 271 -0.79 34.40 -4.10
CA GLY A 271 -1.02 35.70 -3.46
C GLY A 271 -2.49 35.99 -3.15
N ASP A 272 -3.38 35.51 -4.01
CA ASP A 272 -4.83 35.75 -3.98
C ASP A 272 -5.63 34.73 -3.16
N ALA A 273 -4.95 33.92 -2.32
CA ALA A 273 -5.64 32.99 -1.43
C ALA A 273 -6.56 33.76 -0.48
N LYS A 274 -7.85 33.39 -0.44
CA LYS A 274 -8.87 34.06 0.38
C LYS A 274 -8.76 33.73 1.88
N SER A 275 -8.10 32.62 2.22
CA SER A 275 -7.90 32.14 3.59
C SER A 275 -6.43 31.76 3.80
N VAL A 276 -6.13 30.48 3.95
CA VAL A 276 -4.77 29.97 4.14
C VAL A 276 -4.15 29.63 2.78
N ARG A 277 -2.88 30.01 2.58
CA ARG A 277 -2.11 29.62 1.39
C ARG A 277 -1.68 28.16 1.52
N ILE A 278 -2.34 27.28 0.77
CA ILE A 278 -1.95 25.87 0.66
C ILE A 278 -0.81 25.74 -0.34
N LEU A 279 0.40 25.54 0.20
CA LEU A 279 1.65 25.40 -0.55
C LEU A 279 2.16 23.96 -0.60
N SER A 280 1.59 23.08 0.22
CA SER A 280 2.06 21.71 0.42
C SER A 280 1.07 20.66 -0.09
N GLU A 281 1.62 19.50 -0.43
CA GLU A 281 0.92 18.22 -0.61
C GLU A 281 1.56 17.16 0.28
N TYR A 282 0.95 15.99 0.37
CA TYR A 282 1.38 14.91 1.24
C TYR A 282 1.91 13.72 0.43
N VAL A 283 2.84 12.97 1.02
CA VAL A 283 3.24 11.64 0.53
C VAL A 283 3.23 10.68 1.70
N LEU A 284 2.27 9.75 1.70
CA LEU A 284 2.18 8.70 2.72
C LEU A 284 3.21 7.61 2.41
N MET A 285 3.93 7.17 3.44
CA MET A 285 4.91 6.08 3.36
C MET A 285 4.50 4.93 4.28
N TYR A 286 4.40 3.74 3.70
CA TYR A 286 4.21 2.48 4.42
C TYR A 286 5.28 1.48 4.02
N ALA A 287 5.73 0.68 4.98
CA ALA A 287 6.47 -0.53 4.70
C ALA A 287 5.50 -1.70 4.51
N LYS A 288 5.92 -2.78 3.84
CA LYS A 288 5.19 -4.04 3.90
C LYS A 288 5.34 -4.67 5.30
N ASN A 289 6.56 -4.65 5.82
CA ASN A 289 6.88 -5.00 7.21
C ASN A 289 7.88 -3.97 7.78
N ALA A 290 7.42 -3.12 8.70
CA ALA A 290 8.24 -2.07 9.30
C ALA A 290 9.40 -2.60 10.16
N GLU A 291 9.31 -3.83 10.68
CA GLU A 291 10.40 -4.44 11.45
C GLU A 291 11.59 -4.83 10.55
N GLN A 292 11.32 -5.14 9.27
CA GLN A 292 12.34 -5.52 8.30
C GLN A 292 12.83 -4.34 7.46
N PHE A 293 12.01 -3.31 7.27
CA PHE A 293 12.39 -2.14 6.51
C PHE A 293 13.45 -1.29 7.23
N GLN A 294 14.52 -0.94 6.51
CA GLN A 294 15.53 -0.02 6.99
C GLN A 294 15.68 1.13 5.99
N ILE A 295 15.28 2.33 6.42
CA ILE A 295 15.48 3.52 5.61
C ILE A 295 16.98 3.77 5.41
N LYS A 296 17.36 4.10 4.18
CA LYS A 296 18.72 4.52 3.87
C LYS A 296 19.12 5.67 4.79
N LYS A 297 20.36 5.65 5.28
CA LYS A 297 20.96 6.74 6.05
C LYS A 297 22.01 7.41 5.18
N ASP A 298 21.90 8.71 4.98
CA ASP A 298 22.88 9.45 4.18
C ASP A 298 24.08 9.82 5.05
N LEU A 299 25.28 9.84 4.47
CA LEU A 299 26.45 10.35 5.18
C LEU A 299 26.26 11.85 5.45
N ARG A 300 26.56 12.27 6.68
CA ARG A 300 26.59 13.70 7.00
C ARG A 300 27.81 14.31 6.31
N ASN A 301 27.61 15.43 5.61
CA ASN A 301 28.75 16.22 5.15
C ASN A 301 29.45 16.82 6.38
N LEU A 302 30.66 16.34 6.69
CA LEU A 302 31.45 16.83 7.82
C LEU A 302 32.32 18.04 7.45
N GLU A 303 32.39 18.38 6.16
CA GLU A 303 33.12 19.53 5.61
C GLU A 303 32.18 20.71 5.31
N ASP A 304 31.01 20.75 5.94
CA ASP A 304 30.01 21.83 5.80
C ASP A 304 30.36 23.11 6.59
N GLY A 305 31.54 23.15 7.21
CA GLY A 305 31.99 24.25 8.06
C GLY A 305 31.45 24.20 9.49
N SER A 306 30.70 23.16 9.88
CA SER A 306 30.18 23.04 11.26
C SER A 306 31.24 22.65 12.29
N TYR A 307 32.34 22.02 11.86
CA TYR A 307 33.50 21.68 12.69
C TYR A 307 34.60 22.72 12.48
N THR A 308 34.67 23.70 13.38
CA THR A 308 35.51 24.90 13.22
C THR A 308 36.79 24.88 14.06
N GLN A 309 36.88 24.01 15.06
CA GLN A 309 37.99 23.98 16.02
C GLN A 309 38.89 22.77 15.79
N GLN A 310 40.14 22.86 16.22
CA GLN A 310 41.14 21.79 16.10
C GLN A 310 42.04 21.74 17.33
N ASP A 311 42.63 20.59 17.58
CA ASP A 311 43.66 20.35 18.60
C ASP A 311 44.71 19.38 18.04
N GLU A 312 45.61 18.91 18.90
CA GLU A 312 46.69 17.96 18.56
C GLU A 312 46.20 16.64 17.93
N TYR A 313 44.92 16.28 18.09
CA TYR A 313 44.33 15.07 17.54
C TYR A 313 43.70 15.27 16.15
N VAL A 314 43.84 16.44 15.52
CA VAL A 314 43.18 16.75 14.24
C VAL A 314 43.47 15.73 13.14
N THR A 315 44.65 15.12 13.13
CA THR A 315 45.04 14.10 12.13
C THR A 315 44.36 12.75 12.33
N THR A 316 43.94 12.43 13.56
CA THR A 316 43.34 11.13 13.91
C THR A 316 41.83 11.21 14.16
N ARG A 317 41.35 12.28 14.80
CA ARG A 317 39.95 12.50 15.17
C ARG A 317 39.22 13.48 14.23
N GLY A 318 39.98 14.29 13.49
CA GLY A 318 39.47 15.41 12.69
C GLY A 318 39.27 16.68 13.52
N LYS A 319 38.67 17.71 12.90
CA LYS A 319 38.23 18.91 13.60
C LYS A 319 37.10 18.57 14.58
N TYR A 320 36.89 19.45 15.56
CA TYR A 320 35.78 19.33 16.50
C TYR A 320 34.89 20.57 16.50
N LYS A 321 33.69 20.39 17.05
CA LYS A 321 32.82 21.46 17.52
C LYS A 321 32.47 21.21 18.98
N ILE A 322 32.02 22.25 19.66
CA ILE A 322 31.55 22.13 21.04
C ILE A 322 30.06 21.81 21.07
N ALA A 323 29.65 20.91 21.96
CA ALA A 323 28.26 20.59 22.24
C ALA A 323 27.98 20.75 23.73
N ASN A 324 26.78 21.22 24.08
CA ASN A 324 26.42 21.45 25.49
C ASN A 324 26.31 20.11 26.22
N LEU A 325 26.96 20.01 27.39
CA LEU A 325 26.90 18.82 28.23
C LEU A 325 25.55 18.68 28.93
N ALA A 326 24.90 19.79 29.29
CA ALA A 326 23.57 19.79 29.88
C ALA A 326 22.49 19.54 28.81
N THR A 327 21.44 18.82 29.18
CA THR A 327 20.29 18.57 28.33
C THR A 327 19.03 18.39 29.16
N ASN A 328 17.90 18.90 28.67
CA ASN A 328 16.57 18.68 29.24
C ASN A 328 15.67 17.85 28.32
N THR A 329 16.25 17.20 27.30
CA THR A 329 15.49 16.43 26.30
C THR A 329 15.55 14.92 26.57
N LEU A 330 16.30 14.49 27.58
CA LEU A 330 16.37 13.10 28.02
C LEU A 330 15.55 12.95 29.30
N GLN A 331 15.05 11.74 29.56
CA GLN A 331 14.35 11.46 30.81
C GLN A 331 15.27 11.81 31.98
N TYR A 332 14.73 12.56 32.95
CA TYR A 332 15.49 13.01 34.10
C TYR A 332 16.05 11.81 34.88
N SER A 333 17.32 11.93 35.29
CA SER A 333 17.96 10.96 36.17
C SER A 333 18.66 11.71 37.30
N PRO A 334 18.30 11.45 38.58
CA PRO A 334 18.95 12.09 39.73
C PRO A 334 20.47 11.88 39.75
N SER A 335 20.96 10.73 39.27
CA SER A 335 22.39 10.42 39.22
C SER A 335 23.19 11.29 38.25
N MET A 336 22.49 12.06 37.42
CA MET A 336 23.06 12.90 36.37
C MET A 336 22.89 14.40 36.68
N ASP A 337 22.30 14.75 37.83
CA ASP A 337 22.02 16.13 38.25
C ASP A 337 22.88 16.52 39.46
N TYR A 338 24.16 16.72 39.21
CA TYR A 338 25.18 17.04 40.22
C TYR A 338 25.85 18.39 39.93
N LYS A 339 26.49 18.97 40.93
CA LYS A 339 27.27 20.21 40.77
C LYS A 339 28.66 19.89 40.23
N ILE A 340 29.16 20.73 39.33
CA ILE A 340 30.53 20.68 38.86
C ILE A 340 31.23 21.94 39.35
N GLU A 341 32.31 21.81 40.10
CA GLU A 341 33.10 22.94 40.60
C GLU A 341 34.49 22.95 39.95
N ILE A 342 34.80 24.00 39.18
CA ILE A 342 36.07 24.16 38.47
C ILE A 342 36.55 25.59 38.69
N ASP A 343 37.78 25.76 39.19
CA ASP A 343 38.40 27.08 39.43
C ASP A 343 37.55 28.04 40.28
N GLY A 344 36.79 27.49 41.24
CA GLY A 344 35.89 28.24 42.12
C GLY A 344 34.54 28.64 41.49
N GLN A 345 34.30 28.28 40.23
CA GLN A 345 33.00 28.44 39.57
C GLN A 345 32.18 27.14 39.70
N VAL A 346 30.91 27.29 40.09
CA VAL A 346 29.96 26.18 40.21
C VAL A 346 29.02 26.16 39.01
N PHE A 347 28.90 24.99 38.38
CA PHE A 347 28.01 24.72 37.26
C PHE A 347 26.94 23.71 37.65
N ILE A 348 25.73 23.97 37.20
CA ILE A 348 24.54 23.12 37.39
C ILE A 348 23.89 22.86 36.03
N PRO A 349 23.23 21.71 35.83
CA PRO A 349 22.48 21.47 34.59
C PRO A 349 21.43 22.54 34.35
N GLY A 350 21.41 23.09 33.14
CA GLY A 350 20.51 24.18 32.73
C GLY A 350 21.01 25.59 33.10
N ASN A 351 22.01 25.70 33.98
CA ASN A 351 22.56 26.97 34.47
C ASN A 351 21.49 27.91 35.08
N ASP A 352 20.49 27.32 35.73
CA ASP A 352 19.37 28.02 36.38
C ASP A 352 19.27 27.58 37.86
N PRO A 353 19.70 28.42 38.82
CA PRO A 353 19.72 28.09 40.23
C PRO A 353 18.33 27.78 40.82
N ASP A 354 17.29 28.49 40.38
CA ASP A 354 15.94 28.34 40.90
C ASP A 354 15.35 26.99 40.46
N LEU A 355 15.56 26.63 39.18
CA LEU A 355 15.17 25.31 38.68
C LEU A 355 15.98 24.19 39.35
N TYR A 356 17.27 24.40 39.60
CA TYR A 356 18.08 23.41 40.31
C TYR A 356 17.61 23.19 41.75
N GLU A 357 17.28 24.26 42.47
CA GLU A 357 16.75 24.15 43.85
C GLU A 357 15.41 23.41 43.89
N GLN A 358 14.54 23.61 42.90
CA GLN A 358 13.30 22.84 42.75
C GLN A 358 13.58 21.34 42.63
N ARG A 359 14.54 20.96 41.75
CA ARG A 359 14.92 19.56 41.57
C ARG A 359 15.50 18.95 42.85
N VAL A 360 16.36 19.69 43.56
CA VAL A 360 16.90 19.27 44.87
C VAL A 360 15.79 19.05 45.90
N ASN A 361 14.73 19.85 45.84
CA ASN A 361 13.55 19.70 46.70
C ASN A 361 12.56 18.62 46.21
N GLY A 362 12.93 17.83 45.20
CA GLY A 362 12.13 16.74 44.65
C GLY A 362 11.03 17.17 43.69
N ILE A 363 11.00 18.45 43.28
CA ILE A 363 10.11 18.96 42.25
C ILE A 363 10.81 18.77 40.91
N VAL A 364 10.52 17.66 40.23
CA VAL A 364 11.16 17.25 38.97
C VAL A 364 10.13 16.93 37.90
N ASP A 365 10.41 17.33 36.67
CA ASP A 365 9.64 16.89 35.51
C ASP A 365 10.16 15.54 34.97
N THR A 366 9.34 14.88 34.15
CA THR A 366 9.77 13.65 33.46
C THR A 366 10.98 13.91 32.54
N TYR A 367 11.05 15.11 31.96
CA TYR A 367 12.15 15.61 31.16
C TYR A 367 12.63 16.92 31.77
N ASP A 368 13.78 16.87 32.43
CA ASP A 368 14.34 18.01 33.15
C ASP A 368 15.85 18.07 32.91
N TRP A 369 16.48 19.18 33.29
CA TRP A 369 17.90 19.40 33.10
C TRP A 369 18.74 18.39 33.87
N ALA A 370 19.58 17.68 33.15
CA ALA A 370 20.61 16.80 33.68
C ALA A 370 21.87 16.88 32.80
N TRP A 371 23.00 16.43 33.33
CA TRP A 371 24.20 16.21 32.53
C TRP A 371 24.03 14.97 31.63
N ARG A 372 24.75 14.95 30.50
CA ARG A 372 24.82 13.77 29.62
C ARG A 372 25.69 12.64 30.17
N TRP A 373 26.58 12.95 31.11
CA TRP A 373 27.53 11.99 31.70
C TRP A 373 27.42 11.96 33.21
N SER A 374 27.68 10.78 33.80
CA SER A 374 27.89 10.65 35.23
C SER A 374 29.07 11.50 35.68
N GLU A 375 29.12 11.85 36.95
CA GLU A 375 30.19 12.67 37.52
C GLU A 375 31.57 12.04 37.28
N GLU A 376 31.69 10.72 37.44
CA GLU A 376 32.92 9.97 37.14
C GLU A 376 33.37 10.14 35.68
N ASN A 377 32.46 9.89 34.72
CA ASN A 377 32.74 10.04 33.29
C ASN A 377 33.07 11.49 32.92
N PHE A 378 32.42 12.46 33.57
CA PHE A 378 32.73 13.87 33.37
C PHE A 378 34.18 14.16 33.77
N TRP A 379 34.60 13.75 34.97
CA TRP A 379 35.94 14.03 35.46
C TRP A 379 37.04 13.29 34.68
N GLU A 380 36.78 12.07 34.21
CA GLU A 380 37.69 11.37 33.30
C GLU A 380 37.91 12.17 32.01
N ARG A 381 36.83 12.70 31.43
CA ARG A 381 36.86 13.49 30.19
C ARG A 381 37.40 14.89 30.39
N TYR A 382 37.26 15.44 31.59
CA TYR A 382 37.91 16.70 31.95
C TYR A 382 39.43 16.52 31.97
N LYS A 383 39.92 15.45 32.62
CA LYS A 383 41.35 15.13 32.69
C LYS A 383 41.98 14.86 31.32
N ASN A 384 41.24 14.23 30.41
CA ASN A 384 41.75 13.92 29.06
C ASN A 384 41.57 15.07 28.05
N GLY A 385 41.13 16.26 28.48
CA GLY A 385 41.01 17.44 27.63
C GLY A 385 39.83 17.42 26.65
N SER A 386 38.82 16.56 26.87
CA SER A 386 37.60 16.49 26.05
C SER A 386 36.52 17.49 26.47
N ILE A 387 36.68 18.16 27.61
CA ILE A 387 35.76 19.17 28.13
C ILE A 387 36.25 20.58 27.77
N VAL A 388 35.30 21.46 27.45
CA VAL A 388 35.52 22.89 27.27
C VAL A 388 34.63 23.64 28.26
N VAL A 389 35.26 24.31 29.22
CA VAL A 389 34.58 25.15 30.21
C VAL A 389 34.49 26.57 29.67
N LYS A 390 33.30 27.17 29.75
CA LYS A 390 33.08 28.60 29.48
C LYS A 390 32.25 29.20 30.60
N GLU A 391 32.26 30.52 30.74
CA GLU A 391 31.36 31.23 31.67
C GLU A 391 29.89 30.85 31.47
N THR A 392 29.50 30.57 30.22
CA THR A 392 28.13 30.21 29.83
C THR A 392 27.75 28.75 30.08
N GLY A 393 28.67 27.91 30.56
CA GLY A 393 28.40 26.51 30.89
C GLY A 393 29.50 25.53 30.49
N ILE A 394 29.17 24.25 30.63
CA ILE A 394 30.06 23.12 30.35
C ILE A 394 29.74 22.50 28.99
N TYR A 395 30.78 22.35 28.17
CA TYR A 395 30.69 21.77 26.83
C TYR A 395 31.66 20.61 26.68
N TYR A 396 31.41 19.75 25.70
CA TYR A 396 32.33 18.70 25.29
C TYR A 396 32.69 18.81 23.81
N LYS A 397 33.89 18.33 23.46
CA LYS A 397 34.35 18.26 22.08
C LYS A 397 33.66 17.10 21.35
N GLN A 398 33.00 17.41 20.25
CA GLN A 398 32.47 16.43 19.30
C GLN A 398 33.35 16.46 18.05
N TYR A 399 34.08 15.39 17.79
CA TYR A 399 35.01 15.25 16.65
C TYR A 399 34.32 14.75 15.37
N GLN A 400 34.92 15.00 14.21
CA GLN A 400 34.39 14.57 12.90
C GLN A 400 34.32 13.04 12.78
N TYR A 401 35.41 12.33 13.08
CA TYR A 401 35.58 10.93 12.65
C TYR A 401 35.50 9.89 13.79
N VAL A 402 35.36 10.33 15.04
CA VAL A 402 35.22 9.46 16.20
C VAL A 402 33.99 9.78 17.04
N ASP A 403 33.51 8.80 17.81
CA ASP A 403 32.50 9.00 18.84
C ASP A 403 33.10 9.62 20.12
N SER A 404 32.33 9.61 21.20
CA SER A 404 32.79 10.12 22.49
C SER A 404 33.88 9.24 23.12
N ASP A 405 34.02 7.98 22.73
CA ASP A 405 34.98 7.04 23.30
C ASP A 405 36.20 6.86 22.37
N ASP A 406 36.42 7.83 21.49
CA ASP A 406 37.48 7.85 20.48
C ASP A 406 37.44 6.66 19.49
N LYS A 407 36.30 5.98 19.35
CA LYS A 407 36.12 4.90 18.38
C LYS A 407 35.72 5.49 17.02
N PRO A 408 36.22 4.95 15.90
CA PRO A 408 35.79 5.37 14.57
C PRO A 408 34.28 5.35 14.43
N TYR A 409 33.68 6.48 14.07
CA TYR A 409 32.24 6.64 14.02
C TYR A 409 31.78 7.35 12.76
N THR A 410 30.88 6.71 12.03
CA THR A 410 30.27 7.32 10.85
C THR A 410 29.04 8.13 11.23
N ARG A 411 29.07 9.44 10.94
CA ARG A 411 27.96 10.33 11.23
C ARG A 411 26.97 10.34 10.06
N TYR A 412 25.72 9.99 10.37
CA TYR A 412 24.64 9.98 9.39
C TYR A 412 23.73 11.20 9.53
N LYS A 413 23.11 11.59 8.40
CA LYS A 413 21.97 12.50 8.33
C LYS A 413 20.71 11.66 8.17
N ILE A 414 19.77 11.84 9.08
CA ILE A 414 18.44 11.24 8.99
C ILE A 414 17.58 12.13 8.08
N ARG A 415 16.72 11.50 7.26
CA ARG A 415 15.78 12.19 6.37
C ARG A 415 14.71 12.90 7.19
N ASN A 416 14.38 14.14 6.81
CA ASN A 416 13.25 14.85 7.37
C ASN A 416 11.98 14.46 6.61
N ASN A 417 10.84 14.44 7.29
CA ASN A 417 9.55 14.28 6.63
C ASN A 417 9.09 15.57 5.92
N LEU A 418 9.74 16.71 6.15
CA LEU A 418 9.51 17.95 5.41
C LEU A 418 10.42 18.01 4.17
N ILE A 419 9.81 18.01 2.98
CA ILE A 419 10.52 18.07 1.69
C ILE A 419 10.43 19.48 1.12
N LEU A 420 11.58 20.17 1.10
CA LEU A 420 11.74 21.54 0.60
C LEU A 420 12.65 21.58 -0.63
N GLY A 421 12.63 22.69 -1.38
CA GLY A 421 13.56 22.95 -2.49
C GLY A 421 13.27 22.18 -3.78
N THR A 422 12.20 21.39 -3.83
CA THR A 422 11.66 20.79 -5.05
C THR A 422 10.20 21.20 -5.18
N HIS A 423 9.81 21.84 -6.29
CA HIS A 423 8.48 22.42 -6.48
C HIS A 423 7.83 21.88 -7.75
N GLY A 424 6.49 21.88 -7.83
CA GLY A 424 5.76 21.40 -9.01
C GLY A 424 6.10 22.16 -10.31
N ALA A 425 6.47 23.44 -10.18
CA ALA A 425 6.93 24.25 -11.33
C ALA A 425 8.23 23.69 -11.94
N THR A 426 9.11 23.10 -11.12
CA THR A 426 10.34 22.44 -11.58
C THR A 426 10.04 21.26 -12.49
N GLY A 427 9.06 20.42 -12.11
CA GLY A 427 8.60 19.29 -12.93
C GLY A 427 8.04 19.76 -14.28
N THR A 428 7.19 20.79 -14.26
CA THR A 428 6.63 21.39 -15.50
C THR A 428 7.73 21.96 -16.41
N ALA A 429 8.72 22.64 -15.83
CA ALA A 429 9.81 23.26 -16.57
C ALA A 429 10.71 22.19 -17.22
N GLU A 430 11.05 21.13 -16.50
CA GLU A 430 11.85 20.02 -17.02
C GLU A 430 11.10 19.27 -18.13
N PHE A 431 9.84 18.92 -17.89
CA PHE A 431 8.99 18.28 -18.88
C PHE A 431 8.92 19.11 -20.18
N SER A 432 8.74 20.43 -20.07
CA SER A 432 8.69 21.33 -21.22
C SER A 432 9.99 21.36 -22.02
N LYS A 433 11.15 21.14 -21.39
CA LYS A 433 12.45 21.05 -22.07
C LYS A 433 12.59 19.74 -22.86
N ILE A 434 12.10 18.63 -22.33
CA ILE A 434 12.12 17.32 -23.00
C ILE A 434 11.24 17.37 -24.27
N PHE A 435 10.04 17.95 -24.17
CA PHE A 435 9.08 17.96 -25.27
C PHE A 435 9.17 19.17 -26.20
N ASN A 436 9.97 20.18 -25.86
CA ASN A 436 9.96 21.49 -26.52
C ASN A 436 8.55 22.12 -26.63
N LYS A 437 7.63 21.70 -25.76
CA LYS A 437 6.22 22.09 -25.78
C LYS A 437 5.72 22.32 -24.36
N LYS A 438 5.04 23.46 -24.15
CA LYS A 438 4.36 23.75 -22.88
C LYS A 438 2.99 23.07 -22.87
N LYS A 439 2.54 22.65 -21.67
CA LYS A 439 1.19 22.13 -21.41
C LYS A 439 0.77 20.88 -22.22
N LEU A 440 1.71 20.06 -22.69
CA LEU A 440 1.36 18.77 -23.32
C LEU A 440 0.81 17.77 -22.30
N PHE A 441 1.30 17.83 -21.05
CA PHE A 441 0.78 17.08 -19.91
C PHE A 441 0.61 18.04 -18.74
N GLN A 442 -0.48 17.89 -17.99
CA GLN A 442 -0.75 18.75 -16.84
C GLN A 442 -0.09 18.18 -15.58
N TYR A 443 0.59 19.05 -14.83
CA TYR A 443 1.12 18.73 -13.49
C TYR A 443 2.06 17.51 -13.38
N PRO A 444 3.08 17.34 -14.26
CA PRO A 444 4.07 16.28 -14.06
C PRO A 444 4.81 16.48 -12.73
N LYS A 445 4.92 15.42 -11.93
CA LYS A 445 5.70 15.46 -10.68
C LYS A 445 7.18 15.73 -10.97
N PRO A 446 7.90 16.47 -10.10
CA PRO A 446 9.33 16.72 -10.30
C PRO A 446 10.16 15.45 -10.20
N VAL A 447 11.11 15.26 -11.13
CA VAL A 447 12.01 14.08 -11.13
C VAL A 447 12.83 14.01 -9.84
N THR A 448 13.25 15.17 -9.32
CA THR A 448 14.00 15.28 -8.06
C THR A 448 13.22 14.81 -6.84
N LEU A 449 11.89 14.99 -6.82
CA LEU A 449 11.03 14.47 -5.74
C LEU A 449 11.01 12.94 -5.79
N ILE A 450 10.70 12.37 -6.95
CA ILE A 450 10.58 10.91 -7.10
C ILE A 450 11.94 10.23 -6.87
N ALA A 451 13.03 10.84 -7.35
CA ALA A 451 14.38 10.35 -7.10
C ALA A 451 14.72 10.35 -5.60
N TYR A 452 14.30 11.38 -4.85
CA TYR A 452 14.49 11.44 -3.39
C TYR A 452 13.73 10.32 -2.66
N LEU A 453 12.49 10.02 -3.07
CA LEU A 453 11.68 8.95 -2.48
C LEU A 453 12.24 7.56 -2.81
N ILE A 454 12.62 7.30 -4.06
CA ILE A 454 13.26 6.03 -4.46
C ILE A 454 14.57 5.81 -3.69
N ASP A 455 15.34 6.87 -3.44
CA ASP A 455 16.59 6.82 -2.69
C ASP A 455 16.39 6.49 -1.20
N ALA A 456 15.16 6.52 -0.68
CA ALA A 456 14.89 6.10 0.70
C ALA A 456 15.17 4.61 0.92
N HIS A 457 15.12 3.79 -0.13
CA HIS A 457 15.51 2.39 -0.08
C HIS A 457 17.00 2.24 -0.45
N ALA A 458 17.80 1.61 0.43
CA ALA A 458 19.27 1.56 0.26
C ALA A 458 19.73 0.67 -0.91
N ASN A 459 18.89 -0.27 -1.36
CA ASN A 459 19.20 -1.19 -2.45
C ASN A 459 19.46 -0.44 -3.78
N LYS A 460 20.71 -0.47 -4.25
CA LYS A 460 21.12 0.11 -5.54
C LYS A 460 20.68 -0.70 -6.76
N ASN A 461 20.15 -1.90 -6.56
CA ASN A 461 19.56 -2.76 -7.58
C ASN A 461 18.04 -2.91 -7.37
N ALA A 462 17.43 -1.95 -6.66
CA ALA A 462 16.00 -1.95 -6.35
C ALA A 462 15.13 -2.02 -7.61
N ARG A 463 14.05 -2.78 -7.52
CA ARG A 463 12.97 -2.82 -8.48
C ARG A 463 11.90 -1.83 -8.06
N VAL A 464 11.59 -0.88 -8.92
CA VAL A 464 10.62 0.20 -8.67
C VAL A 464 9.36 -0.04 -9.50
N LEU A 465 8.19 0.04 -8.88
CA LEU A 465 6.89 -0.05 -9.56
C LEU A 465 6.11 1.26 -9.41
N ASP A 466 5.53 1.73 -10.50
CA ASP A 466 4.57 2.84 -10.49
C ASP A 466 3.42 2.54 -11.44
N PHE A 467 2.25 2.25 -10.87
CA PHE A 467 1.07 1.88 -11.62
C PHE A 467 0.08 3.03 -11.83
N PHE A 468 0.52 4.28 -11.58
CA PHE A 468 -0.16 5.52 -11.93
C PHE A 468 0.83 6.46 -12.62
N SER A 469 1.55 5.96 -13.64
CA SER A 469 2.80 6.58 -14.07
C SER A 469 2.64 7.94 -14.76
N GLY A 470 1.45 8.23 -15.28
CA GLY A 470 1.06 9.50 -15.88
C GLY A 470 2.01 9.98 -16.98
N SER A 471 3.00 10.80 -16.62
CA SER A 471 3.99 11.33 -17.57
C SER A 471 5.29 10.52 -17.66
N GLY A 472 5.45 9.45 -16.90
CA GLY A 472 6.67 8.63 -16.87
C GLY A 472 7.81 9.24 -16.04
N THR A 473 7.51 10.11 -15.06
CA THR A 473 8.50 10.74 -14.18
C THR A 473 9.33 9.69 -13.43
N THR A 474 8.69 8.63 -12.92
CA THR A 474 9.35 7.56 -12.15
C THR A 474 10.43 6.84 -12.95
N GLY A 475 10.15 6.52 -14.22
CA GLY A 475 11.15 5.91 -15.10
C GLY A 475 12.40 6.77 -15.27
N GLN A 476 12.23 8.09 -15.44
CA GLN A 476 13.37 9.01 -15.48
C GLN A 476 14.11 9.10 -14.14
N ALA A 477 13.39 9.15 -13.02
CA ALA A 477 13.99 9.25 -11.69
C ALA A 477 14.90 8.05 -11.37
N VAL A 478 14.48 6.84 -11.75
CA VAL A 478 15.30 5.62 -11.65
C VAL A 478 16.58 5.75 -12.46
N LEU A 479 16.50 6.16 -13.73
CA LEU A 479 17.67 6.33 -14.59
C LEU A 479 18.64 7.41 -14.06
N GLN A 480 18.09 8.50 -13.53
CA GLN A 480 18.87 9.56 -12.89
C GLN A 480 19.61 9.06 -11.65
N GLN A 481 18.95 8.27 -10.80
CA GLN A 481 19.57 7.69 -9.61
C GLN A 481 20.68 6.71 -9.96
N ASN A 482 20.46 5.81 -10.92
CA ASN A 482 21.50 4.89 -11.40
C ASN A 482 22.73 5.63 -11.93
N ARG A 483 22.53 6.70 -12.71
CA ARG A 483 23.64 7.55 -13.17
C ARG A 483 24.38 8.22 -12.02
N LYS A 484 23.66 8.66 -11.00
CA LYS A 484 24.22 9.40 -9.86
C LYS A 484 25.08 8.52 -8.96
N ASP A 485 24.64 7.30 -8.67
CA ASP A 485 25.26 6.44 -7.65
C ASP A 485 25.85 5.11 -8.16
N GLY A 486 25.84 4.92 -9.49
CA GLY A 486 26.32 3.70 -10.15
C GLY A 486 25.44 2.48 -9.93
N GLY A 487 24.17 2.67 -9.51
CA GLY A 487 23.22 1.57 -9.30
C GLY A 487 22.65 0.98 -10.59
N ASN A 488 21.97 -0.17 -10.45
CA ASN A 488 21.29 -0.89 -11.52
C ASN A 488 19.81 -1.11 -11.18
N ARG A 489 19.16 -0.09 -10.63
CA ARG A 489 17.71 -0.13 -10.35
C ARG A 489 16.94 -0.30 -11.65
N THR A 490 15.84 -1.03 -11.60
CA THR A 490 14.92 -1.20 -12.73
C THR A 490 13.56 -0.59 -12.41
N TYR A 491 12.81 -0.17 -13.42
CA TYR A 491 11.43 0.27 -13.24
C TYR A 491 10.44 -0.60 -14.02
N THR A 492 9.25 -0.77 -13.45
CA THR A 492 8.02 -1.17 -14.12
C THR A 492 7.03 -0.04 -13.95
N ILE A 493 6.58 0.57 -15.05
CA ILE A 493 5.57 1.63 -14.99
C ILE A 493 4.32 1.23 -15.77
N VAL A 494 3.15 1.65 -15.29
CA VAL A 494 1.85 1.37 -15.92
C VAL A 494 1.08 2.67 -16.09
N THR A 495 0.58 2.89 -17.31
CA THR A 495 -0.46 3.90 -17.57
C THR A 495 -1.40 3.39 -18.65
N ASN A 496 -2.67 3.80 -18.57
CA ASN A 496 -3.59 3.62 -19.68
C ASN A 496 -3.24 4.59 -20.82
N ASN A 497 -3.81 4.36 -22.01
CA ASN A 497 -3.62 5.23 -23.17
C ASN A 497 -4.80 6.20 -23.40
N GLN A 498 -5.54 6.57 -22.36
CA GLN A 498 -6.56 7.59 -22.50
C GLN A 498 -5.92 8.93 -22.82
N ASN A 499 -6.59 9.74 -23.66
CA ASN A 499 -6.06 11.03 -24.13
C ASN A 499 -4.63 10.93 -24.71
N ASP A 500 -4.29 9.78 -25.30
CA ASP A 500 -2.97 9.44 -25.82
C ASP A 500 -1.82 9.55 -24.79
N ILE A 501 -2.10 9.44 -23.49
CA ILE A 501 -1.08 9.65 -22.43
C ILE A 501 0.04 8.63 -22.54
N ALA A 502 -0.27 7.35 -22.74
CA ALA A 502 0.74 6.31 -22.85
C ALA A 502 1.68 6.56 -24.03
N ASP A 503 1.13 6.83 -25.22
CA ASP A 503 1.91 6.96 -26.44
C ASP A 503 2.61 8.32 -26.57
N ARG A 504 1.85 9.42 -26.44
CA ARG A 504 2.34 10.78 -26.73
C ARG A 504 3.06 11.42 -25.57
N VAL A 505 2.91 10.89 -24.36
CA VAL A 505 3.53 11.44 -23.15
C VAL A 505 4.51 10.46 -22.54
N THR A 506 4.06 9.33 -22.00
CA THR A 506 4.94 8.43 -21.25
C THR A 506 6.00 7.79 -22.14
N TYR A 507 5.59 7.11 -23.21
CA TYR A 507 6.50 6.48 -24.15
C TYR A 507 7.43 7.50 -24.79
N GLU A 508 6.87 8.59 -25.33
CA GLU A 508 7.65 9.64 -25.99
C GLU A 508 8.69 10.26 -25.04
N ARG A 509 8.36 10.47 -23.76
CA ARG A 509 9.31 10.94 -22.75
C ARG A 509 10.47 9.94 -22.59
N LEU A 510 10.15 8.66 -22.34
CA LEU A 510 11.16 7.62 -22.12
C LEU A 510 12.06 7.45 -23.36
N TYR A 511 11.47 7.47 -24.55
CA TYR A 511 12.21 7.43 -25.80
C TYR A 511 13.18 8.63 -25.92
N ARG A 512 12.69 9.85 -25.69
CA ARG A 512 13.48 11.09 -25.77
C ARG A 512 14.67 11.09 -24.84
N ILE A 513 14.45 10.78 -23.56
CA ILE A 513 15.53 10.82 -22.56
C ILE A 513 16.56 9.70 -22.78
N CYS A 514 16.17 8.58 -23.41
CA CYS A 514 17.09 7.48 -23.70
C CYS A 514 17.91 7.73 -24.97
N HIS A 515 17.30 8.30 -26.01
CA HIS A 515 17.93 8.47 -27.33
C HIS A 515 18.50 9.87 -27.58
N GLY A 516 18.11 10.88 -26.80
CA GLY A 516 18.51 12.27 -27.05
C GLY A 516 17.74 12.95 -28.18
N LYS A 517 16.61 12.38 -28.61
CA LYS A 517 15.74 12.91 -29.69
C LYS A 517 14.33 12.32 -29.62
N GLY A 518 13.35 13.01 -30.19
CA GLY A 518 11.97 12.51 -30.33
C GLY A 518 11.84 11.33 -31.30
N THR A 519 10.73 10.60 -31.22
CA THR A 519 10.45 9.47 -32.14
C THR A 519 10.38 9.92 -33.60
N LYS A 520 10.02 11.18 -33.85
CA LYS A 520 10.01 11.79 -35.19
C LYS A 520 11.32 12.53 -35.51
N SER A 521 12.41 12.17 -34.84
CA SER A 521 13.72 12.82 -34.94
C SER A 521 13.73 14.30 -34.54
N GLU A 522 12.78 14.72 -33.69
CA GLU A 522 12.74 16.07 -33.15
C GLU A 522 13.92 16.30 -32.19
N SER A 523 14.56 17.48 -32.28
CA SER A 523 15.60 17.89 -31.33
C SER A 523 15.03 18.05 -29.91
N ILE A 524 15.86 17.78 -28.90
CA ILE A 524 15.60 18.03 -27.48
C ILE A 524 16.74 18.83 -26.81
N ASP A 525 17.39 19.71 -27.58
CA ASP A 525 18.65 20.39 -27.19
C ASP A 525 18.58 21.07 -25.82
N LYS A 526 17.45 21.71 -25.50
CA LYS A 526 17.22 22.37 -24.20
C LYS A 526 17.39 21.45 -23.00
N TRP A 527 17.16 20.14 -23.18
CA TRP A 527 17.37 19.14 -22.14
C TRP A 527 18.77 18.53 -22.23
N THR A 528 19.28 18.26 -23.44
CA THR A 528 20.61 17.65 -23.64
C THR A 528 21.78 18.57 -23.34
N GLU A 529 21.58 19.89 -23.33
CA GLU A 529 22.56 20.87 -22.84
C GLU A 529 23.08 20.56 -21.43
N LYS A 530 22.21 20.02 -20.57
CA LYS A 530 22.53 19.74 -19.17
C LYS A 530 22.64 18.25 -18.83
N THR A 531 22.11 17.40 -19.70
CA THR A 531 21.93 15.98 -19.41
C THR A 531 22.23 15.13 -20.63
N LYS A 532 23.19 14.20 -20.52
CA LYS A 532 23.42 13.22 -21.59
C LYS A 532 22.24 12.24 -21.67
N PRO A 533 21.88 11.72 -22.86
CA PRO A 533 20.89 10.65 -22.98
C PRO A 533 21.23 9.44 -22.12
N TYR A 534 20.23 8.76 -21.59
CA TYR A 534 20.44 7.64 -20.65
C TYR A 534 20.87 6.34 -21.31
N GLN A 535 20.64 6.17 -22.63
CA GLN A 535 20.99 4.94 -23.37
C GLN A 535 20.48 3.67 -22.66
N SER A 536 19.24 3.75 -22.16
CA SER A 536 18.61 2.65 -21.43
C SER A 536 17.69 1.84 -22.31
N ASN A 537 17.45 0.59 -21.92
CA ASN A 537 16.47 -0.29 -22.57
C ASN A 537 15.06 -0.01 -22.04
N LEU A 538 14.07 -0.34 -22.86
CA LEU A 538 12.66 -0.36 -22.54
C LEU A 538 11.96 -1.54 -23.24
N SER A 539 11.33 -2.42 -22.46
CA SER A 539 10.37 -3.39 -22.98
C SER A 539 8.96 -2.87 -22.78
N VAL A 540 8.22 -2.71 -23.88
CA VAL A 540 6.84 -2.22 -23.86
C VAL A 540 5.90 -3.40 -24.00
N PHE A 541 4.87 -3.45 -23.15
CA PHE A 541 3.81 -4.43 -23.18
C PHE A 541 2.45 -3.74 -23.24
N GLU A 542 1.50 -4.35 -23.92
CA GLU A 542 0.12 -3.88 -24.01
C GLU A 542 -0.79 -4.92 -23.37
N LEU A 543 -1.77 -4.44 -22.61
CA LEU A 543 -2.81 -5.29 -22.05
C LEU A 543 -3.77 -5.71 -23.17
N GLN A 544 -4.03 -7.01 -23.26
CA GLN A 544 -4.96 -7.63 -24.20
C GLN A 544 -6.03 -8.38 -23.41
N TYR A 545 -7.22 -8.49 -23.97
CA TYR A 545 -8.34 -9.21 -23.37
C TYR A 545 -8.79 -10.32 -24.31
N ARG A 546 -9.11 -11.48 -23.73
CA ARG A 546 -9.67 -12.61 -24.46
C ARG A 546 -10.96 -13.07 -23.77
N ASP A 547 -12.04 -13.10 -24.55
CA ASP A 547 -13.34 -13.62 -24.12
C ASP A 547 -13.23 -15.14 -23.88
N VAL A 548 -13.76 -15.58 -22.75
CA VAL A 548 -13.81 -16.97 -22.30
C VAL A 548 -15.24 -17.50 -22.11
N SER A 549 -16.28 -16.69 -22.35
CA SER A 549 -17.69 -17.13 -22.32
C SER A 549 -17.99 -18.22 -23.35
N ILE A 550 -17.27 -18.19 -24.48
CA ILE A 550 -17.37 -19.15 -25.57
C ILE A 550 -16.27 -20.19 -25.39
N THR A 551 -16.45 -21.13 -24.46
CA THR A 551 -15.50 -22.22 -24.21
C THR A 551 -15.48 -23.23 -25.36
N SER A 552 -14.73 -22.92 -26.42
CA SER A 552 -14.23 -23.93 -27.35
C SER A 552 -12.80 -24.30 -26.96
N ASP A 553 -12.42 -25.58 -27.05
CA ASP A 553 -11.06 -26.07 -26.74
C ASP A 553 -9.97 -25.22 -27.44
N LYS A 554 -10.26 -24.76 -28.66
CA LYS A 554 -9.37 -23.91 -29.46
C LYS A 554 -9.14 -22.51 -28.86
N THR A 555 -10.15 -21.89 -28.24
CA THR A 555 -10.01 -20.57 -27.59
C THR A 555 -9.08 -20.67 -26.39
N LEU A 556 -9.18 -21.77 -25.66
CA LEU A 556 -8.42 -22.04 -24.45
C LEU A 556 -6.94 -22.33 -24.76
N ASP A 557 -6.65 -23.15 -25.77
CA ASP A 557 -5.29 -23.44 -26.23
C ASP A 557 -4.53 -22.17 -26.64
N LEU A 558 -5.23 -21.26 -27.33
CA LEU A 558 -4.66 -19.98 -27.74
C LEU A 558 -4.35 -19.07 -26.54
N LEU A 559 -5.22 -19.05 -25.52
CA LEU A 559 -4.97 -18.29 -24.29
C LEU A 559 -3.74 -18.82 -23.56
N ILE A 560 -3.64 -20.15 -23.39
CA ILE A 560 -2.49 -20.80 -22.74
C ILE A 560 -1.20 -20.46 -23.49
N LYS A 561 -1.23 -20.51 -24.83
CA LYS A 561 -0.09 -20.13 -25.67
C LYS A 561 0.33 -18.67 -25.44
N ASP A 562 -0.63 -17.74 -25.43
CA ASP A 562 -0.36 -16.32 -25.23
C ASP A 562 0.22 -16.04 -23.83
N VAL A 563 -0.31 -16.69 -22.79
CA VAL A 563 0.19 -16.55 -21.41
C VAL A 563 1.57 -17.17 -21.24
N ASN A 564 1.84 -18.33 -21.84
CA ASN A 564 3.17 -18.91 -21.84
C ASN A 564 4.18 -18.00 -22.56
N GLN A 565 3.79 -17.38 -23.67
CA GLN A 565 4.62 -16.39 -24.34
C GLN A 565 4.90 -15.18 -23.43
N MET A 566 3.89 -14.64 -22.76
CA MET A 566 4.05 -13.56 -21.78
C MET A 566 5.07 -13.95 -20.70
N LEU A 567 4.91 -15.10 -20.05
CA LEU A 567 5.83 -15.57 -19.01
C LEU A 567 7.28 -15.69 -19.52
N ASN A 568 7.47 -16.26 -20.71
CA ASN A 568 8.78 -16.37 -21.35
C ASN A 568 9.40 -14.98 -21.63
N GLU A 569 8.61 -14.00 -22.06
CA GLU A 569 9.08 -12.61 -22.30
C GLU A 569 9.53 -11.91 -21.00
N PHE A 570 8.98 -12.31 -19.86
CA PHE A 570 9.40 -11.86 -18.53
C PHE A 570 10.53 -12.71 -17.93
N GLY A 571 11.01 -13.73 -18.64
CA GLY A 571 12.11 -14.60 -18.23
C GLY A 571 11.72 -15.68 -17.23
N VAL A 572 10.45 -16.09 -17.22
CA VAL A 572 9.95 -17.25 -16.46
C VAL A 572 9.95 -18.45 -17.39
N GLU A 573 10.74 -19.49 -17.09
CA GLU A 573 10.76 -20.72 -17.88
C GLU A 573 9.53 -21.58 -17.58
N THR A 574 8.68 -21.76 -18.59
CA THR A 574 7.32 -22.31 -18.45
C THR A 574 7.23 -23.83 -18.52
N ASN A 575 8.37 -24.55 -18.50
CA ASN A 575 8.44 -25.99 -18.77
C ASN A 575 7.61 -26.88 -17.80
N TRP A 576 7.04 -26.31 -16.73
CA TRP A 576 6.25 -27.01 -15.70
C TRP A 576 4.82 -26.47 -15.49
N LEU A 577 4.42 -25.39 -16.14
CA LEU A 577 3.08 -24.82 -15.98
C LEU A 577 2.09 -25.51 -16.92
N THR A 578 1.38 -26.52 -16.39
CA THR A 578 0.23 -27.13 -17.07
C THR A 578 -0.85 -26.09 -17.34
N ALA A 579 -1.54 -26.22 -18.49
CA ALA A 579 -2.75 -25.50 -18.85
C ALA A 579 -3.73 -25.31 -17.67
N GLU A 580 -3.87 -26.35 -16.85
CA GLU A 580 -4.74 -26.40 -15.67
C GLU A 580 -4.31 -25.42 -14.56
N ARG A 581 -3.01 -25.39 -14.20
CA ARG A 581 -2.46 -24.40 -13.23
C ARG A 581 -2.56 -22.97 -13.75
N ILE A 582 -2.30 -22.77 -15.05
CA ILE A 582 -2.47 -21.45 -15.68
C ILE A 582 -3.94 -21.05 -15.56
N LEU A 583 -4.89 -21.91 -15.89
CA LEU A 583 -6.32 -21.61 -15.79
C LEU A 583 -6.78 -21.31 -14.36
N THR A 584 -6.34 -22.07 -13.36
CA THR A 584 -6.66 -21.77 -11.95
C THR A 584 -6.10 -20.41 -11.51
N LYS A 585 -4.89 -20.05 -11.95
CA LYS A 585 -4.29 -18.75 -11.64
C LYS A 585 -4.84 -17.61 -12.50
N LEU A 586 -5.25 -17.85 -13.74
CA LEU A 586 -5.95 -16.88 -14.58
C LEU A 586 -7.36 -16.59 -14.03
N ARG A 587 -8.03 -17.58 -13.43
CA ARG A 587 -9.28 -17.36 -12.66
C ARG A 587 -9.05 -16.47 -11.43
N SER A 588 -7.86 -16.48 -10.84
CA SER A 588 -7.48 -15.54 -9.77
C SER A 588 -7.29 -14.10 -10.26
N LEU A 589 -7.14 -13.88 -11.58
CA LEU A 589 -7.26 -12.57 -12.22
C LEU A 589 -8.74 -12.10 -12.31
N LYS A 590 -9.68 -12.81 -11.67
CA LYS A 590 -11.16 -12.71 -11.73
C LYS A 590 -11.73 -12.91 -13.14
N ALA A 591 -12.24 -14.11 -13.39
CA ALA A 591 -13.54 -14.29 -14.04
C ALA A 591 -14.52 -14.74 -12.94
N LEU A 592 -15.74 -14.24 -12.92
CA LEU A 592 -16.72 -14.58 -11.88
C LEU A 592 -17.07 -16.08 -11.95
N ASP A 593 -17.19 -16.73 -10.79
CA ASP A 593 -17.67 -18.10 -10.68
C ASP A 593 -19.14 -18.17 -11.11
N ASN A 594 -19.48 -19.27 -11.80
CA ASN A 594 -20.79 -19.56 -12.42
C ASN A 594 -22.00 -19.41 -11.50
#